data_AF-A0A653G4Y9-F1
#
_entry.id   AF-A0A653G4Y9-F1
#
_cell.length_a   1.000
_cell.length_b   1.000
_cell.length_c   1.000
_cell.angle_alpha   90.00
_cell.angle_beta   90.00
_cell.angle_gamma   90.00
#
_symmetry.space_group_name_H-M   'P 1'
#
loop_
_entity.id
_entity.type
_entity.pdbx_description
1 polymer ?
#
loop_
_entity_poly.entity_id
_entity_poly.type
_entity_poly.pdbx_seq_one_letter_code
_entity_poly.pdbx_strand_id
1 'polypeptide(L)'
;MRKQEITMKKLENKILNKIYRIETKKTIRQIISEITLIILIALSSLFIFSVIVEILNEQTSFDLFDFLRDDFEIIRDNFFNNLLLFIQELPLPLIYILIGLLLLLIWLLFTLSKNSNKIKNKIVSLYKFWLK
;
A
#
# COMPACT_ATOMS: atom_id res chain seq x y z
N MET A 1 18.62 -49.70 24.81
CA MET A 1 19.14 -48.39 24.39
C MET A 1 18.56 -47.88 23.07
N ARG A 2 18.61 -48.60 21.93
CA ARG A 2 18.05 -48.11 20.63
C ARG A 2 16.57 -47.67 20.65
N LYS A 3 15.70 -48.34 21.42
CA LYS A 3 14.27 -47.98 21.51
C LYS A 3 14.05 -46.59 22.13
N GLN A 4 14.85 -46.22 23.14
CA GLN A 4 14.75 -44.93 23.83
C GLN A 4 15.22 -43.77 22.93
N GLU A 5 16.30 -43.98 22.17
CA GLU A 5 16.75 -43.04 21.14
C GLU A 5 15.68 -42.76 20.06
N ILE A 6 15.00 -43.81 19.59
CA ILE A 6 13.95 -43.68 18.57
C ILE A 6 12.76 -42.87 19.11
N THR A 7 12.38 -43.09 20.38
CA THR A 7 11.31 -42.32 21.03
C THR A 7 11.70 -40.86 21.28
N MET A 8 12.94 -40.58 21.68
CA MET A 8 13.43 -39.21 21.88
C MET A 8 13.44 -38.44 20.57
N LYS A 9 13.98 -39.03 19.48
CA LYS A 9 13.95 -38.42 18.14
C LYS A 9 12.53 -38.15 17.64
N LYS A 10 11.56 -39.03 17.95
CA LYS A 10 10.14 -38.81 17.61
C LYS A 10 9.54 -37.64 18.39
N LEU A 11 9.93 -37.45 19.65
CA LEU A 11 9.45 -36.35 20.48
C LEU A 11 10.02 -35.01 20.00
N GLU A 12 11.32 -34.96 19.71
CA GLU A 12 12.01 -33.79 19.14
C GLU A 12 11.34 -33.36 17.84
N ASN A 13 11.12 -34.29 16.91
CA ASN A 13 10.44 -33.99 15.65
C ASN A 13 9.01 -33.45 15.85
N LYS A 14 8.27 -33.96 16.84
CA LYS A 14 6.93 -33.43 17.16
C LYS A 14 7.00 -32.00 17.69
N ILE A 15 7.97 -31.69 18.54
CA ILE A 15 8.17 -30.34 19.09
C ILE A 15 8.57 -29.38 17.98
N LEU A 16 9.54 -29.76 17.14
CA LEU A 16 10.03 -28.98 16.01
C LEU A 16 8.90 -28.65 15.03
N ASN A 17 8.07 -29.64 14.67
CA ASN A 17 6.92 -29.41 13.79
C ASN A 17 5.89 -28.44 14.41
N LYS A 18 5.69 -28.49 15.73
CA LYS A 18 4.75 -27.61 16.41
C LYS A 18 5.26 -26.16 16.44
N ILE A 19 6.54 -25.96 16.76
CA ILE A 19 7.20 -24.64 16.73
C ILE A 19 7.14 -24.08 15.31
N TYR A 20 7.52 -24.89 14.32
CA TYR A 20 7.51 -24.49 12.93
C TYR A 20 6.11 -24.06 12.47
N ARG A 21 5.06 -24.81 12.81
CA ARG A 21 3.67 -24.48 12.47
C ARG A 21 3.21 -23.17 13.10
N ILE A 22 3.65 -22.86 14.32
CA ILE A 22 3.34 -21.60 15.00
C ILE A 22 4.04 -20.43 14.29
N GLU A 23 5.34 -20.54 14.00
CA GLU A 23 6.09 -19.50 13.29
C GLU A 23 5.57 -19.25 11.87
N THR A 24 5.20 -20.33 11.19
CA THR A 24 4.54 -20.33 9.89
C THR A 24 3.26 -19.49 9.93
N LYS A 25 2.35 -19.83 10.84
CA LYS A 25 1.04 -19.16 10.97
C LYS A 25 1.22 -17.68 11.31
N LYS A 26 2.19 -17.35 12.17
CA LYS A 26 2.53 -15.97 12.50
C LYS A 26 3.02 -15.19 11.27
N THR A 27 3.93 -15.79 10.49
CA THR A 27 4.47 -15.16 9.28
C THR A 27 3.39 -14.95 8.22
N ILE A 28 2.55 -15.97 7.96
CA ILE A 28 1.44 -15.87 6.99
C ILE A 28 0.46 -14.77 7.41
N ARG A 29 0.07 -14.75 8.70
CA ARG A 29 -0.85 -13.72 9.21
C ARG A 29 -0.27 -12.32 9.07
N GLN A 30 1.03 -12.15 9.29
CA GLN A 30 1.71 -10.88 9.10
C GLN A 30 1.66 -10.43 7.63
N ILE A 31 2.02 -11.31 6.69
CA ILE A 31 1.99 -11.01 5.25
C ILE A 31 0.57 -10.64 4.81
N ILE A 32 -0.44 -11.43 5.21
CA ILE A 32 -1.84 -11.14 4.88
C ILE A 32 -2.24 -9.77 5.42
N SER A 33 -1.91 -9.47 6.68
CA SER A 33 -2.24 -8.18 7.28
C SER A 33 -1.59 -7.01 6.56
N GLU A 34 -0.32 -7.14 6.16
CA GLU A 34 0.41 -6.11 5.42
C GLU A 34 -0.20 -5.88 4.03
N ILE A 35 -0.54 -6.96 3.31
CA ILE A 35 -1.21 -6.89 1.99
C ILE A 35 -2.58 -6.24 2.12
N THR A 36 -3.41 -6.67 3.08
CA THR A 36 -4.74 -6.11 3.29
C THR A 36 -4.67 -4.62 3.63
N LEU A 37 -3.70 -4.21 4.44
CA LEU A 37 -3.49 -2.80 4.79
C LEU A 37 -3.14 -1.97 3.54
N ILE A 38 -2.27 -2.47 2.68
CA ILE A 38 -1.91 -1.79 1.42
C ILE A 38 -3.12 -1.64 0.50
N ILE A 39 -3.92 -2.71 0.35
CA ILE A 39 -5.14 -2.66 -0.45
C ILE A 39 -6.10 -1.60 0.11
N LEU A 40 -6.28 -1.57 1.43
CA LEU A 40 -7.16 -0.62 2.09
C LEU A 40 -6.70 0.83 1.86
N ILE A 41 -5.41 1.11 2.04
CA ILE A 41 -4.84 2.46 1.83
C ILE A 41 -4.97 2.87 0.36
N ALA A 42 -4.69 1.97 -0.57
CA ALA A 42 -4.81 2.24 -2.00
C ALA A 42 -6.27 2.57 -2.38
N LEU A 43 -7.23 1.77 -1.91
CA LEU A 43 -8.65 2.02 -2.15
C LEU A 43 -9.12 3.34 -1.52
N SER A 44 -8.72 3.62 -0.28
CA SER A 44 -9.04 4.90 0.38
C SER A 44 -8.45 6.09 -0.37
N SER A 45 -7.23 5.96 -0.88
CA SER A 45 -6.57 7.02 -1.66
C SER A 45 -7.30 7.26 -2.99
N LEU A 46 -7.70 6.19 -3.69
CA LEU A 46 -8.50 6.29 -4.91
C LEU A 46 -9.87 6.92 -4.66
N PHE A 47 -10.53 6.55 -3.56
CA PHE A 47 -11.81 7.14 -3.17
C PHE A 47 -11.68 8.64 -2.91
N ILE A 48 -10.71 9.05 -2.09
CA ILE A 48 -10.47 10.48 -1.81
C ILE A 48 -10.11 11.24 -3.08
N PHE A 49 -9.29 10.66 -3.96
CA PHE A 49 -8.97 11.26 -5.25
C PHE A 49 -10.22 11.48 -6.10
N SER A 50 -11.11 10.48 -6.18
CA SER A 50 -12.39 10.61 -6.88
C SER A 50 -13.23 11.75 -6.32
N VAL A 51 -13.32 11.87 -5.00
CA VAL A 51 -14.06 12.96 -4.34
C VAL A 51 -13.44 14.33 -4.66
N ILE A 52 -12.11 14.45 -4.68
CA ILE A 52 -11.44 15.70 -5.06
C ILE A 52 -11.75 16.07 -6.52
N VAL A 53 -11.69 15.10 -7.43
CA VAL A 53 -12.03 15.33 -8.85
C VAL A 53 -13.49 15.74 -9.01
N GLU A 54 -14.41 15.11 -8.28
CA GLU A 54 -15.83 15.46 -8.30
C GLU A 54 -16.06 16.90 -7.81
N ILE A 55 -15.42 17.30 -6.70
CA ILE A 55 -15.49 18.67 -6.18
C ILE A 55 -14.98 19.69 -7.22
N LEU A 56 -13.82 19.42 -7.83
CA LEU A 56 -13.25 20.31 -8.86
C LEU A 56 -14.12 20.39 -10.12
N ASN A 57 -14.82 19.30 -10.44
CA ASN A 57 -15.74 19.27 -11.58
C ASN A 57 -17.04 20.04 -11.27
N GLU A 58 -17.60 19.88 -10.07
CA GLU A 58 -18.77 20.65 -9.61
C GLU A 58 -18.48 22.15 -9.52
N GLN A 59 -17.24 22.51 -9.17
CA GLN A 59 -16.80 23.90 -9.09
C GLN A 59 -16.45 24.50 -10.46
N THR A 60 -16.61 23.76 -11.57
CA THR A 60 -16.17 24.17 -12.92
C THR A 60 -14.70 24.60 -12.97
N SER A 61 -13.89 24.19 -11.99
CA SER A 61 -12.46 24.50 -11.92
C SER A 61 -11.70 23.93 -13.12
N PHE A 62 -12.23 22.87 -13.74
CA PHE A 62 -11.68 22.30 -14.97
C PHE A 62 -11.97 23.14 -16.22
N ASP A 63 -12.97 24.02 -16.21
CA ASP A 63 -13.23 24.96 -17.30
C ASP A 63 -12.11 26.03 -17.39
N LEU A 64 -11.35 26.23 -16.31
CA LEU A 64 -10.11 27.02 -16.33
C LEU A 64 -9.07 26.44 -17.30
N PHE A 65 -9.14 25.14 -17.62
CA PHE A 65 -8.29 24.52 -18.64
C PHE A 65 -8.77 24.79 -20.07
N ASP A 66 -10.03 25.14 -20.28
CA ASP A 66 -10.50 25.56 -21.61
C ASP A 66 -9.91 26.92 -22.01
N PHE A 67 -9.57 27.78 -21.05
CA PHE A 67 -8.80 29.02 -21.30
C PHE A 67 -7.39 28.74 -21.85
N LEU A 68 -6.82 27.54 -21.65
CA LEU A 68 -5.56 27.17 -22.27
C LEU A 68 -5.68 26.90 -23.78
N ARG A 69 -6.91 26.87 -24.31
CA ARG A 69 -7.20 26.73 -25.74
C ARG A 69 -7.37 28.07 -26.45
N ASP A 70 -7.42 29.18 -25.69
CA ASP A 70 -7.51 30.54 -26.23
C ASP A 70 -6.15 31.05 -26.74
N ASP A 71 -6.15 32.23 -27.38
CA ASP A 71 -4.94 32.85 -27.91
C ASP A 71 -3.86 33.06 -26.84
N PHE A 72 -2.59 32.90 -27.22
CA PHE A 72 -1.43 32.95 -26.32
C PHE A 72 -1.36 34.24 -25.47
N GLU A 73 -1.86 35.35 -26.00
CA GLU A 73 -1.90 36.64 -25.32
C GLU A 73 -2.89 36.63 -24.13
N ILE A 74 -4.07 36.02 -24.31
CA ILE A 74 -5.10 35.85 -23.28
C ILE A 74 -4.62 34.88 -22.20
N ILE A 75 -3.93 33.80 -22.62
CA ILE A 75 -3.32 32.85 -21.69
C ILE A 75 -2.31 33.60 -20.83
N ARG A 76 -1.36 34.33 -21.41
CA ARG A 76 -0.29 35.00 -20.64
C ARG A 76 -0.84 35.97 -19.60
N ASP A 77 -1.86 36.75 -19.96
CA ASP A 77 -2.39 37.80 -19.10
C ASP A 77 -3.29 37.24 -17.98
N ASN A 78 -3.91 36.08 -18.17
CA ASN A 78 -4.82 35.46 -17.19
C ASN A 78 -4.26 34.21 -16.49
N PHE A 79 -3.11 33.68 -16.93
CA PHE A 79 -2.56 32.40 -16.43
C PHE A 79 -2.39 32.39 -14.92
N PHE A 80 -1.75 33.43 -14.36
CA PHE A 80 -1.49 33.49 -12.92
C PHE A 80 -2.78 33.67 -12.10
N ASN A 81 -3.74 34.44 -12.60
CA ASN A 81 -5.02 34.64 -11.92
C ASN A 81 -5.84 33.35 -11.92
N ASN A 82 -5.91 32.66 -13.06
CA ASN A 82 -6.63 31.39 -13.19
C ASN A 82 -5.98 30.29 -12.36
N LEU A 83 -4.65 30.22 -12.32
CA LEU A 83 -3.93 29.25 -11.49
C LEU A 83 -4.11 29.53 -9.99
N LEU A 84 -4.18 30.80 -9.59
CA LEU A 84 -4.44 31.19 -8.21
C LEU A 84 -5.88 30.84 -7.78
N LEU A 85 -6.87 31.08 -8.66
CA LEU A 85 -8.26 30.68 -8.43
C LEU A 85 -8.39 29.15 -8.30
N PHE A 86 -7.75 28.40 -9.19
CA PHE A 86 -7.73 26.94 -9.12
C PHE A 86 -7.15 26.45 -7.79
N ILE A 87 -6.07 27.05 -7.29
CA ILE A 87 -5.48 26.68 -5.99
C ILE A 87 -6.40 27.01 -4.82
N GLN A 88 -7.18 28.08 -4.91
CA GLN A 88 -8.15 28.46 -3.87
C GLN A 88 -9.36 27.53 -3.82
N GLU A 89 -9.76 26.98 -4.97
CA GLU A 89 -10.88 26.05 -5.09
C GLU A 89 -10.51 24.62 -4.63
N LEU A 90 -9.22 24.28 -4.62
CA LEU A 90 -8.76 22.98 -4.15
C LEU A 90 -9.22 22.68 -2.70
N PRO A 91 -9.80 21.50 -2.43
CA PRO A 91 -10.15 21.09 -1.08
C PRO A 91 -8.88 20.69 -0.30
N LEU A 92 -8.12 21.68 0.18
CA LEU A 92 -6.83 21.52 0.86
C LEU A 92 -6.84 20.43 1.95
N PRO A 93 -7.86 20.29 2.82
CA PRO A 93 -7.89 19.22 3.82
C PRO A 93 -7.84 17.82 3.21
N LEU A 94 -8.59 17.58 2.11
CA LEU A 94 -8.61 16.29 1.43
C LEU A 94 -7.27 16.00 0.75
N ILE A 95 -6.64 17.03 0.18
CA ILE A 95 -5.31 16.91 -0.44
C ILE A 95 -4.25 16.53 0.60
N TYR A 96 -4.25 17.17 1.78
CA TYR A 96 -3.31 16.80 2.84
C TYR A 96 -3.50 15.36 3.32
N ILE A 97 -4.75 14.91 3.45
CA ILE A 97 -5.04 13.51 3.79
C ILE A 97 -4.53 12.57 2.70
N LEU A 98 -4.78 12.90 1.43
CA LEU A 98 -4.33 12.10 0.29
C LEU A 98 -2.79 11.98 0.26
N ILE A 99 -2.08 13.10 0.45
CA ILE A 99 -0.60 13.11 0.53
C ILE A 99 -0.13 12.23 1.70
N GLY A 100 -0.76 12.35 2.87
CA GLY A 100 -0.44 11.51 4.04
C GLY A 100 -0.61 10.01 3.75
N LEU A 101 -1.71 9.62 3.10
CA LEU A 101 -1.96 8.24 2.70
C LEU A 101 -0.93 7.74 1.68
N LEU A 102 -0.57 8.56 0.69
CA LEU A 102 0.44 8.20 -0.31
C LEU A 102 1.83 8.01 0.32
N LEU A 103 2.24 8.88 1.23
CA LEU A 103 3.50 8.71 1.96
C LEU A 103 3.51 7.41 2.78
N LEU A 104 2.39 7.10 3.44
CA LEU A 104 2.24 5.86 4.21
C LEU A 104 2.27 4.62 3.31
N LEU A 105 1.64 4.68 2.13
CA LEU A 105 1.69 3.64 1.11
C LEU A 105 3.13 3.40 0.62
N ILE A 106 3.86 4.46 0.28
CA ILE A 106 5.26 4.39 -0.16
C ILE A 106 6.13 3.75 0.94
N TRP A 107 5.95 4.16 2.18
CA TRP A 107 6.69 3.61 3.32
C TRP A 107 6.41 2.11 3.55
N LEU A 108 5.15 1.67 3.41
CA LEU A 108 4.78 0.25 3.49
C LEU A 108 5.39 -0.56 2.35
N LEU A 109 5.31 -0.06 1.11
CA LEU A 109 5.91 -0.69 -0.05
C LEU A 109 7.43 -0.81 0.08
N PHE A 110 8.09 0.24 0.59
CA PHE A 110 9.52 0.23 0.87
C PHE A 110 9.88 -0.84 1.92
N THR A 111 9.11 -0.93 3.00
CA THR A 111 9.33 -1.92 4.06
C THR A 111 9.15 -3.35 3.55
N LEU A 112 8.12 -3.61 2.75
CA LEU A 112 7.91 -4.89 2.09
C LEU A 112 9.02 -5.24 1.12
N SER A 113 9.45 -4.28 0.30
CA SER A 113 10.52 -4.45 -0.67
C SER A 113 11.83 -4.81 0.03
N LYS A 114 12.18 -4.09 1.11
CA LYS A 114 13.36 -4.39 1.95
C LYS A 114 13.29 -5.79 2.58
N ASN A 115 12.10 -6.22 2.99
CA ASN A 115 11.88 -7.52 3.63
C ASN A 115 11.56 -8.65 2.64
N SER A 116 11.51 -8.37 1.33
CA SER A 116 11.08 -9.31 0.29
C SER A 116 11.92 -10.59 0.26
N ASN A 117 13.23 -10.48 0.39
CA ASN A 117 14.14 -11.64 0.43
C ASN A 117 13.86 -12.55 1.65
N LYS A 118 13.58 -11.95 2.81
CA LYS A 118 13.25 -12.70 4.03
C LYS A 118 11.88 -13.38 3.89
N ILE A 119 10.91 -12.69 3.32
CA ILE A 119 9.57 -13.22 3.03
C ILE A 119 9.65 -14.37 2.03
N LYS A 120 10.36 -14.19 0.91
CA LYS A 120 10.58 -15.22 -0.12
C LYS A 120 11.24 -16.46 0.46
N ASN A 121 12.30 -16.31 1.24
CA ASN A 121 13.00 -17.44 1.87
C ASN A 121 12.09 -18.19 2.85
N LYS A 122 11.25 -17.47 3.60
CA LYS A 122 10.25 -18.10 4.47
C LYS A 122 9.17 -18.81 3.66
N ILE A 123 8.62 -18.22 2.61
CA ILE A 123 7.61 -18.87 1.75
C ILE A 123 8.18 -20.15 1.10
N VAL A 124 9.43 -20.10 0.61
CA VAL A 124 10.10 -21.27 0.03
C VAL A 124 10.32 -22.37 1.08
N SER A 125 10.69 -22.01 2.32
CA SER A 125 10.83 -23.02 3.37
C SER A 125 9.48 -23.63 3.75
N LEU A 126 8.42 -22.82 3.82
CA LEU A 126 7.05 -23.28 4.07
C LEU A 126 6.58 -24.26 3.00
N TYR A 127 6.80 -23.91 1.73
CA TYR A 127 6.48 -24.78 0.60
C TYR A 127 7.21 -26.12 0.72
N LYS A 128 8.52 -26.09 0.99
CA LYS A 128 9.33 -27.31 1.17
C LYS A 128 8.90 -28.16 2.37
N PHE A 129 8.33 -27.58 3.42
CA PHE A 129 7.92 -28.31 4.61
C PHE A 129 6.51 -28.92 4.50
N TRP A 130 5.63 -28.32 3.70
CA TRP A 130 4.25 -28.81 3.52
C TRP A 130 4.08 -29.73 2.31
N LEU A 131 4.89 -29.56 1.26
CA LEU A 131 4.80 -30.34 0.01
C LEU A 131 5.91 -31.39 -0.18
N LYS A 132 6.87 -31.48 0.74
CA LYS A 132 7.92 -32.52 0.76
C LYS A 132 7.92 -33.23 2.09
#